data_AF-A0A7Y3DLT6-F1
#
_entry.id   AF-A0A7Y3DLT6-F1
#
_cell.length_a   1.000
_cell.length_b   1.000
_cell.length_c   1.000
_cell.angle_alpha   90.00
_cell.angle_beta   90.00
_cell.angle_gamma   90.00
#
_symmetry.space_group_name_H-M   'P 1'
#
loop_
_entity.id
_entity.type
_entity.pdbx_description
1 polymer ?
#
loop_
_entity_poly.entity_id
_entity_poly.type
_entity_poly.pdbx_seq_one_letter_code
_entity_poly.pdbx_strand_id
1 'polypeptide(L)'
;MEKSIFYLLFGLGKLPKAMVPILQSEGIILLDEGLKGSVTLRKFRAPGRYHNYKKSVFAGSIVITELRFAAFSFSRPIINVPMKDDRLNLLDLSVPKEGVLRAKFNAGAFHQGWKGSVECRFATPSARLFVERLKTNGA
;
A
#
# COMPACT_ATOMS: atom_id res chain seq x y z
N MET A 1 0.21 -16.19 19.29
CA MET A 1 0.51 -15.97 17.85
C MET A 1 2.01 -15.73 17.76
N GLU A 2 2.78 -16.79 17.51
CA GLU A 2 4.24 -16.74 17.57
C GLU A 2 4.79 -15.90 16.42
N LYS A 3 5.44 -14.79 16.77
CA LYS A 3 6.18 -13.97 15.82
C LYS A 3 7.38 -14.80 15.34
N SER A 4 7.32 -15.29 14.11
CA SER A 4 8.39 -16.09 13.53
C SER A 4 9.72 -15.32 13.59
N ILE A 5 10.75 -15.99 14.11
CA ILE A 5 12.07 -15.43 14.44
C ILE A 5 12.77 -14.85 13.18
N PHE A 6 12.35 -15.24 11.98
CA PHE A 6 12.80 -14.66 10.70
C PHE A 6 12.37 -13.20 10.46
N TYR A 7 11.34 -12.70 11.16
CA TYR A 7 10.91 -11.29 11.06
C TYR A 7 11.85 -10.32 11.80
N LEU A 8 12.61 -10.81 12.78
CA LEU A 8 13.44 -9.97 13.65
C LEU A 8 14.80 -9.62 13.04
N LEU A 9 15.30 -10.40 12.07
CA LEU A 9 16.71 -10.38 11.67
C LEU A 9 17.05 -9.65 10.35
N PHE A 10 16.09 -9.19 9.53
CA PHE A 10 16.42 -8.53 8.23
C PHE A 10 15.67 -7.24 7.88
N GLY A 11 14.80 -6.70 8.74
CA GLY A 11 14.12 -5.43 8.46
C GLY A 11 13.24 -5.42 7.19
N LEU A 12 12.88 -6.59 6.67
CA LEU A 12 12.06 -6.74 5.48
C LEU A 12 10.64 -6.27 5.76
N GLY A 13 10.15 -5.35 4.94
CA GLY A 13 8.81 -4.76 5.10
C GLY A 13 8.72 -3.66 6.15
N LYS A 14 9.84 -3.14 6.66
CA LYS A 14 9.84 -1.86 7.40
C LYS A 14 9.64 -0.69 6.46
N LEU A 15 9.22 0.45 7.00
CA LEU A 15 9.23 1.73 6.30
C LEU A 15 10.64 2.02 5.75
N PRO A 16 10.75 2.58 4.53
CA PRO A 16 12.04 3.03 4.02
C PRO A 16 12.64 4.06 4.98
N LYS A 17 13.92 3.91 5.37
CA LYS A 17 14.60 4.79 6.34
C LYS A 17 14.46 6.28 5.99
N ALA A 18 14.51 6.62 4.71
CA ALA A 18 14.34 7.99 4.22
C ALA A 18 12.92 8.56 4.44
N MET A 19 11.91 7.70 4.48
CA MET A 19 10.51 8.10 4.67
C MET A 19 10.11 8.20 6.14
N VAL A 20 10.80 7.50 7.04
CA VAL A 20 10.50 7.51 8.48
C VAL A 20 10.41 8.92 9.07
N PRO A 21 11.42 9.81 8.94
CA PRO A 21 11.34 11.14 9.55
C PRO A 21 10.21 11.99 8.95
N ILE A 22 9.95 11.84 7.65
CA ILE A 22 8.85 12.53 6.96
C ILE A 22 7.52 12.06 7.55
N LEU A 23 7.25 10.76 7.55
CA LEU A 23 5.99 10.20 8.03
C LEU A 23 5.75 10.47 9.52
N GLN A 24 6.81 10.48 10.32
CA GLN A 24 6.73 10.88 11.73
C GLN A 24 6.34 12.34 11.90
N SER A 25 6.93 13.25 11.12
CA SER A 25 6.60 14.68 11.16
C SER A 25 5.17 14.98 10.70
N GLU A 26 4.56 14.08 9.91
CA GLU A 26 3.18 14.19 9.45
C GLU A 26 2.14 13.67 10.47
N GLY A 27 2.57 13.15 11.61
CA GLY A 27 1.67 12.52 12.59
C GLY A 27 1.15 11.17 12.10
N ILE A 28 1.78 10.08 12.55
CA ILE A 28 1.33 8.73 12.20
C ILE A 28 0.05 8.39 12.97
N ILE A 29 -1.05 8.14 12.25
CA ILE A 29 -2.34 7.72 12.80
C ILE A 29 -2.40 6.20 12.94
N LEU A 30 -1.95 5.49 11.90
CA LEU A 30 -1.94 4.03 11.86
C LEU A 30 -0.75 3.54 11.04
N LEU A 31 -0.01 2.56 11.56
CA LEU A 31 1.15 1.98 10.92
C LEU A 31 1.18 0.49 11.17
N ASP A 32 1.40 -0.27 10.11
CA ASP A 32 1.69 -1.70 10.18
C ASP A 32 2.90 -2.01 9.29
N GLU A 33 3.90 -2.68 9.86
CA GLU A 33 5.16 -3.05 9.22
C GLU A 33 5.37 -4.57 9.19
N GLY A 34 6.27 -5.04 8.34
CA GLY A 34 6.62 -6.47 8.24
C GLY A 34 5.51 -7.32 7.62
N LEU A 35 4.65 -6.70 6.81
CA LEU A 35 3.48 -7.33 6.24
C LEU A 35 3.85 -8.18 5.03
N LYS A 36 3.28 -9.38 4.94
CA LYS A 36 3.27 -10.15 3.70
C LYS A 36 2.25 -9.53 2.75
N GLY A 37 2.71 -9.16 1.56
CA GLY A 37 1.88 -8.56 0.53
C GLY A 37 1.99 -9.24 -0.82
N SER A 38 1.10 -8.86 -1.73
CA SER A 38 1.22 -9.20 -3.15
C SER A 38 0.74 -8.07 -4.01
N VAL A 39 1.39 -7.88 -5.15
CA VAL A 39 0.96 -6.97 -6.22
C VAL A 39 0.55 -7.81 -7.43
N THR A 40 -0.61 -7.51 -7.99
CA THR A 40 -1.12 -8.12 -9.21
C THR A 40 -1.32 -7.03 -10.24
N LEU A 41 -0.67 -7.17 -11.39
CA LEU A 41 -0.79 -6.31 -12.55
C LEU A 41 -1.67 -7.01 -13.59
N ARG A 42 -2.66 -6.31 -14.14
CA ARG A 42 -3.50 -6.81 -15.23
C ARG A 42 -3.58 -5.81 -16.37
N LYS A 43 -3.33 -6.28 -17.60
CA LYS A 43 -3.25 -5.47 -18.83
C LYS A 43 -2.38 -4.21 -18.63
N PHE A 44 -1.34 -4.33 -17.81
CA PHE A 44 -0.52 -3.22 -17.36
C PHE A 44 0.45 -2.78 -18.45
N ARG A 45 0.48 -1.47 -18.74
CA ARG A 45 1.43 -0.85 -19.65
C ARG A 45 2.05 0.37 -19.00
N ALA A 46 3.36 0.49 -19.10
CA ALA A 46 4.14 1.68 -18.78
C ALA A 46 5.26 1.82 -19.83
N PRO A 47 5.91 2.99 -19.95
CA PRO A 47 7.05 3.14 -20.86
C PRO A 47 8.09 2.03 -20.64
N GLY A 48 8.39 1.26 -21.69
CA GLY A 48 9.34 0.14 -21.66
C GLY A 48 8.88 -1.10 -20.87
N ARG A 49 7.62 -1.19 -20.42
CA ARG A 49 7.12 -2.35 -19.65
C ARG A 49 5.68 -2.73 -20.02
N TYR A 50 5.50 -4.00 -20.38
CA TYR A 50 4.19 -4.59 -20.62
C TYR A 50 4.00 -5.88 -19.83
N HIS A 51 2.86 -5.99 -19.15
CA HIS A 51 2.43 -7.23 -18.48
C HIS A 51 0.93 -7.45 -18.68
N ASN A 52 0.54 -8.49 -19.43
CA ASN A 52 -0.88 -8.87 -19.51
C ASN A 52 -1.39 -9.37 -18.14
N TYR A 53 -0.60 -10.20 -17.47
CA TYR A 53 -0.80 -10.61 -16.09
C TYR A 53 0.55 -10.80 -15.43
N LYS A 54 0.72 -10.26 -14.22
CA LYS A 54 1.89 -10.54 -13.38
C LYS A 54 1.47 -10.47 -11.93
N LYS A 55 1.84 -11.48 -11.14
CA LYS A 55 1.65 -11.49 -9.70
C LYS A 55 3.00 -11.66 -9.02
N SER A 56 3.28 -10.85 -8.01
CA SER A 56 4.53 -10.91 -7.25
C SER A 56 4.22 -10.74 -5.77
N VAL A 57 4.86 -11.53 -4.92
CA VAL A 57 4.78 -11.41 -3.46
C VAL A 57 5.90 -10.50 -2.96
N PHE A 58 5.66 -9.82 -1.84
CA PHE A 58 6.64 -8.93 -1.24
C PHE A 58 6.46 -8.86 0.28
N ALA A 59 7.47 -8.35 0.98
CA ALA A 59 7.34 -7.83 2.33
C ALA A 59 7.15 -6.30 2.27
N GLY A 60 6.26 -5.73 3.07
CA GLY A 60 5.87 -4.33 2.95
C GLY A 60 5.29 -3.73 4.21
N SER A 61 4.96 -2.46 4.12
CA SER A 61 4.36 -1.67 5.19
C SER A 61 3.21 -0.82 4.64
N ILE A 62 2.28 -0.46 5.52
CA ILE A 62 1.17 0.44 5.23
C ILE A 62 1.10 1.48 6.34
N VAL A 63 0.87 2.73 5.97
CA VAL A 63 0.79 3.85 6.91
C VAL A 63 -0.30 4.84 6.49
N ILE A 64 -1.01 5.35 7.49
CA ILE A 64 -1.90 6.51 7.43
C ILE A 64 -1.28 7.56 8.33
N THR A 65 -0.98 8.73 7.77
CA THR A 65 -0.62 9.94 8.53
C THR A 65 -1.75 10.94 8.47
N GLU A 66 -1.62 12.08 9.15
CA GLU A 66 -2.57 13.19 8.99
C GLU A 66 -2.57 13.75 7.56
N LEU A 67 -1.47 13.58 6.82
CA LEU A 67 -1.29 14.18 5.50
C LEU A 67 -1.39 13.20 4.32
N ARG A 68 -1.13 11.91 4.51
CA ARG A 68 -1.14 10.93 3.40
C ARG A 68 -1.49 9.51 3.79
N PHE A 69 -1.98 8.78 2.79
CA PHE A 69 -2.00 7.33 2.79
C PHE A 69 -0.83 6.80 1.95
N ALA A 70 0.01 5.94 2.55
CA ALA A 70 1.13 5.34 1.85
C ALA A 70 1.26 3.84 2.12
N ALA A 71 1.73 3.11 1.12
CA ALA A 71 2.05 1.70 1.23
C ALA A 71 3.30 1.36 0.42
N PHE A 72 4.15 0.51 0.98
CA PHE A 72 5.47 0.20 0.44
C PHE A 72 5.60 -1.30 0.17
N SER A 73 6.28 -1.63 -0.93
CA SER A 73 6.86 -2.95 -1.17
C SER A 73 8.36 -2.83 -1.01
N PHE A 74 8.89 -3.47 0.03
CA PHE A 74 10.25 -3.26 0.49
C PHE A 74 10.52 -1.75 0.67
N SER A 75 11.49 -1.20 -0.05
CA SER A 75 11.84 0.22 -0.01
C SER A 75 11.09 1.09 -1.03
N ARG A 76 10.21 0.51 -1.86
CA ARG A 76 9.55 1.23 -2.96
C ARG A 76 8.09 1.55 -2.65
N PRO A 77 7.64 2.80 -2.81
CA PRO A 77 6.22 3.13 -2.67
C PRO A 77 5.42 2.47 -3.78
N ILE A 78 4.30 1.85 -3.41
CA ILE A 78 3.28 1.39 -4.37
C ILE A 78 2.06 2.32 -4.33
N ILE A 79 1.74 2.83 -3.14
CA ILE A 79 0.70 3.83 -2.91
C ILE A 79 1.35 4.96 -2.13
N ASN A 80 1.11 6.19 -2.56
CA ASN A 80 1.55 7.40 -1.88
C ASN A 80 0.63 8.54 -2.34
N VAL A 81 -0.46 8.74 -1.60
CA VAL A 81 -1.54 9.65 -1.98
C VAL A 81 -1.83 10.59 -0.80
N PRO A 82 -1.74 11.91 -0.98
CA PRO A 82 -2.14 12.85 0.06
C PRO A 82 -3.62 12.67 0.46
N MET A 83 -3.97 12.92 1.72
CA MET A 83 -5.35 12.74 2.20
C MET A 83 -6.35 13.66 1.48
N LYS A 84 -5.90 14.85 1.05
CA LYS A 84 -6.72 15.85 0.35
C LYS A 84 -6.72 15.69 -1.17
N ASP A 85 -6.10 14.64 -1.70
CA ASP A 85 -6.01 14.41 -3.15
C ASP A 85 -7.19 13.54 -3.62
N ASP A 86 -7.94 14.02 -4.61
CA ASP A 86 -9.10 13.31 -5.18
C ASP A 86 -8.77 11.90 -5.67
N ARG A 87 -7.51 11.63 -6.02
CA ARG A 87 -7.06 10.30 -6.44
C ARG A 87 -7.18 9.26 -5.32
N LEU A 88 -7.31 9.68 -4.06
CA LEU A 88 -7.61 8.76 -2.95
C LEU A 88 -8.93 8.01 -3.22
N ASN A 89 -9.94 8.70 -3.78
CA ASN A 89 -11.23 8.12 -4.14
C ASN A 89 -11.15 7.15 -5.34
N LEU A 90 -10.04 7.18 -6.09
CA LEU A 90 -9.79 6.26 -7.21
C LEU A 90 -9.17 4.92 -6.73
N LEU A 91 -8.85 4.81 -5.44
CA LEU A 91 -8.45 3.56 -4.81
C LEU A 91 -9.71 2.77 -4.36
N ASP A 92 -9.98 1.65 -5.01
CA ASP A 92 -10.93 0.64 -4.51
C ASP A 92 -10.30 -0.07 -3.30
N LEU A 93 -10.62 0.43 -2.12
CA LEU A 93 -10.20 -0.08 -0.82
C LEU A 93 -11.27 -1.00 -0.22
N SER A 94 -10.89 -2.21 0.14
CA SER A 94 -11.80 -3.17 0.77
C SER A 94 -11.08 -4.24 1.58
N VAL A 95 -11.85 -4.99 2.35
CA VAL A 95 -11.40 -6.13 3.15
C VAL A 95 -12.04 -7.39 2.58
N PRO A 96 -11.48 -8.01 1.52
CA PRO A 96 -12.11 -9.16 0.85
C PRO A 96 -12.20 -10.40 1.75
N LYS A 97 -11.36 -10.48 2.78
CA LYS A 97 -11.45 -11.43 3.89
C LYS A 97 -10.80 -10.82 5.11
N GLU A 98 -11.13 -11.35 6.28
CA GLU A 98 -10.52 -10.91 7.54
C GLU A 98 -8.99 -10.97 7.46
N GLY A 99 -8.34 -9.94 8.02
CA GLY A 99 -6.89 -9.83 8.03
C GLY A 99 -6.25 -9.47 6.67
N VAL A 100 -7.03 -9.08 5.65
CA VAL A 100 -6.48 -8.68 4.34
C VAL A 100 -7.03 -7.34 3.89
N LEU A 101 -6.15 -6.35 3.75
CA LEU A 101 -6.44 -5.11 3.06
C LEU A 101 -6.20 -5.29 1.56
N ARG A 102 -7.18 -4.92 0.73
CA ARG A 102 -7.05 -4.83 -0.72
C ARG A 102 -7.13 -3.36 -1.14
N ALA A 103 -6.17 -2.93 -1.95
CA ALA A 103 -6.20 -1.65 -2.64
C ALA A 103 -6.08 -1.91 -4.15
N LYS A 104 -7.05 -1.48 -4.94
CA LYS A 104 -7.06 -1.67 -6.40
C LYS A 104 -7.28 -0.34 -7.10
N PHE A 105 -6.53 -0.10 -8.17
CA PHE A 105 -6.65 1.15 -8.93
C PHE A 105 -6.24 0.99 -10.39
N ASN A 106 -6.64 1.96 -11.22
CA ASN A 106 -6.17 2.07 -12.59
C ASN A 106 -4.85 2.83 -12.61
N ALA A 107 -3.81 2.24 -13.20
CA ALA A 107 -2.48 2.84 -13.27
C ALA A 107 -2.48 4.21 -13.98
N GLY A 108 -3.33 4.36 -15.00
CA GLY A 108 -3.44 5.60 -15.78
C GLY A 108 -4.02 6.78 -15.01
N ALA A 109 -4.69 6.53 -13.87
CA ALA A 109 -5.20 7.59 -13.00
C ALA A 109 -4.08 8.25 -12.17
N PHE A 110 -2.94 7.59 -12.01
CA PHE A 110 -1.83 8.05 -11.16
C PHE A 110 -0.60 8.48 -11.97
N HIS A 111 -0.43 7.93 -13.18
CA HIS A 111 0.70 8.25 -14.05
C HIS A 111 0.26 8.37 -15.51
N GLN A 112 0.58 9.51 -16.13
CA GLN A 112 0.32 9.71 -17.55
C GLN A 112 1.08 8.69 -18.40
N GLY A 113 0.41 8.15 -19.42
CA GLY A 113 0.96 7.12 -20.30
C GLY A 113 0.93 5.69 -19.73
N TRP A 114 0.52 5.52 -18.47
CA TRP A 114 0.30 4.19 -17.89
C TRP A 114 -1.11 3.69 -18.18
N LYS A 115 -1.28 2.36 -18.26
CA LYS A 115 -2.58 1.70 -18.49
C LYS A 115 -2.68 0.41 -17.69
N GLY A 116 -3.90 -0.08 -17.52
CA GLY A 116 -4.19 -1.35 -16.84
C GLY A 116 -4.46 -1.15 -15.35
N SER A 117 -4.68 -2.27 -14.63
CA SER A 117 -4.97 -2.23 -13.20
C SER A 117 -3.85 -2.79 -12.36
N VAL A 118 -3.70 -2.18 -11.19
CA VAL A 118 -2.82 -2.62 -10.12
C VAL A 118 -3.70 -3.00 -8.94
N GLU A 119 -3.49 -4.19 -8.39
CA GLU A 119 -4.13 -4.65 -7.17
C GLU A 119 -3.05 -5.03 -6.17
N CYS A 120 -3.08 -4.39 -5.02
CA CYS A 120 -2.23 -4.70 -3.87
C CYS A 120 -3.06 -5.38 -2.80
N ARG A 121 -2.49 -6.42 -2.19
CA ARG A 121 -3.04 -7.06 -1.00
C ARG A 121 -1.98 -7.09 0.08
N PHE A 122 -2.39 -6.79 1.30
CA PHE A 122 -1.54 -6.84 2.49
C PHE A 122 -2.23 -7.68 3.56
N ALA A 123 -1.49 -8.63 4.14
CA ALA A 123 -1.95 -9.39 5.29
C ALA A 123 -1.70 -8.57 6.56
N THR A 124 -2.75 -7.99 7.13
CA THR A 124 -2.71 -7.15 8.33
C THR A 124 -3.98 -7.42 9.16
N PRO A 125 -3.87 -7.66 10.48
CA PRO A 125 -5.04 -7.78 11.35
C PRO A 125 -5.85 -6.48 11.41
N SER A 126 -5.21 -5.33 11.15
CA SER A 126 -5.80 -4.00 11.18
C SER A 126 -6.52 -3.61 9.88
N ALA A 127 -6.74 -4.56 8.95
CA ALA A 127 -7.29 -4.28 7.61
C ALA A 127 -8.58 -3.43 7.61
N ARG A 128 -9.53 -3.75 8.50
CA ARG A 128 -10.79 -2.99 8.63
C ARG A 128 -10.53 -1.56 9.12
N LEU A 129 -9.69 -1.43 10.14
CA LEU A 129 -9.33 -0.14 10.72
C LEU A 129 -8.69 0.79 9.67
N PHE A 130 -7.83 0.26 8.79
CA PHE A 130 -7.28 1.05 7.67
C PHE A 130 -8.38 1.59 6.75
N VAL A 131 -9.34 0.75 6.35
CA VAL A 131 -10.44 1.18 5.46
C VAL A 131 -11.34 2.20 6.15
N GLU A 132 -11.70 1.98 7.41
CA GLU A 132 -12.53 2.89 8.20
C GLU A 132 -11.87 4.27 8.33
N ARG A 133 -10.59 4.30 8.72
CA ARG A 133 -9.86 5.57 8.87
C ARG A 133 -9.72 6.35 7.57
N LEU A 134 -9.50 5.66 6.44
CA LEU A 134 -9.42 6.33 5.13
C LEU A 134 -10.78 6.87 4.67
N LYS A 135 -11.88 6.24 5.06
CA LYS A 135 -13.23 6.75 4.77
C LYS A 135 -13.61 7.94 5.65
N THR A 136 -13.19 7.95 6.92
CA THR A 136 -13.49 9.05 7.85
C THR A 136 -12.64 10.28 7.57
N ASN A 137 -11.38 10.12 7.16
CA ASN A 137 -10.45 11.24 6.94
C ASN A 137 -10.40 11.74 5.48
N GLY A 138 -11.04 11.02 4.54
CA GLY A 138 -11.11 11.39 3.12
C GLY A 138 -12.41 12.10 2.73
N ALA A 139 -13.31 12.36 3.70
CA ALA A 139 -14.52 13.16 3.56
C ALA A 139 -14.31 14.54 4.21
#